data_AF-A0A2V3IU03-F1
#
_entry.id   AF-A0A2V3IU03-F1
#
_cell.length_a   1.000
_cell.length_b   1.000
_cell.length_c   1.000
_cell.angle_alpha   90.00
_cell.angle_beta   90.00
_cell.angle_gamma   90.00
#
_symmetry.space_group_name_H-M   'P 1'
#
loop_
_entity.id
_entity.type
_entity.pdbx_description
1 polymer ?
#
loop_
_entity_poly.entity_id
_entity_poly.type
_entity_poly.pdbx_seq_one_letter_code
_entity_poly.pdbx_strand_id
1 'polypeptide(L)' 'MHWKLYCKHLRWKNCPMSMAEMFSGKEGQFTVVLEAIADSELWIWHLKIGFPGSLKEINILGSSTTIRGIMKGEFPPFFK' A
#
# COMPACT_ATOMS: atom_id res chain seq x y z
N MET A 1 15.13 -13.07 -8.60
CA MET A 1 14.09 -12.11 -9.02
C MET A 1 14.13 -10.94 -8.06
N HIS A 2 14.56 -9.76 -8.52
CA HIS A 2 14.59 -8.56 -7.68
C HIS A 2 13.25 -7.86 -7.75
N TRP A 3 12.55 -7.76 -6.63
CA TRP A 3 11.34 -6.96 -6.48
C TRP A 3 11.56 -5.90 -5.41
N LYS A 4 10.87 -4.77 -5.54
CA LYS A 4 10.88 -3.64 -4.61
C LYS A 4 9.47 -3.44 -4.05
N LEU A 5 9.42 -3.25 -2.75
CA LEU A 5 8.21 -2.87 -2.03
C LEU A 5 8.18 -1.35 -1.87
N TYR A 6 7.06 -0.75 -2.24
CA TYR A 6 6.82 0.67 -2.08
C TYR A 6 5.64 0.89 -1.15
N CYS A 7 5.84 1.71 -0.11
CA CYS A 7 4.79 2.17 0.78
C CYS A 7 4.84 3.70 0.79
N LYS A 8 3.77 4.38 0.36
CA LYS A 8 3.74 5.84 0.23
C LYS A 8 2.43 6.43 0.74
N HIS A 9 2.57 7.43 1.60
CA HIS A 9 1.46 8.28 2.03
C HIS A 9 1.13 9.26 0.92
N LEU A 10 -0.14 9.27 0.50
CA LEU A 10 -0.65 10.14 -0.54
C LEU A 10 -1.77 11.00 0.03
N ARG A 11 -1.72 12.30 -0.28
CA ARG A 11 -2.80 13.22 0.08
C ARG A 11 -4.06 12.88 -0.71
N TRP A 12 -5.18 12.73 -0.01
CA TRP A 12 -6.47 12.44 -0.60
C TRP A 12 -7.40 13.66 -0.55
N LYS A 13 -7.31 14.51 -1.58
CA LYS A 13 -8.06 15.78 -1.64
C LYS A 13 -9.59 15.61 -1.58
N ASN A 14 -10.11 14.52 -2.12
CA ASN A 14 -11.54 14.25 -2.26
C ASN A 14 -12.00 13.08 -1.36
N CYS A 15 -11.44 12.97 -0.14
CA CYS A 15 -11.88 11.95 0.82
C CYS A 15 -13.36 12.18 1.17
N PRO A 16 -14.25 11.16 1.03
CA PRO A 16 -15.62 11.27 1.47
C PRO A 16 -15.70 11.63 2.96
N MET A 17 -16.64 12.51 3.33
CA MET A 17 -16.77 12.94 4.73
C MET A 17 -17.08 11.76 5.68
N SER A 18 -17.79 10.74 5.20
CA SER A 18 -18.04 9.49 5.94
C SER A 18 -16.78 8.69 6.27
N MET A 19 -15.65 8.98 5.61
CA MET A 19 -14.35 8.36 5.82
C MET A 19 -13.34 9.33 6.48
N ALA A 20 -13.76 10.55 6.78
CA ALA A 20 -12.88 11.61 7.26
C ALA A 20 -12.16 11.22 8.56
N GLU A 21 -12.87 10.65 9.53
CA GLU A 21 -12.29 10.24 10.82
C GLU A 21 -11.21 9.18 10.65
N MET A 22 -11.46 8.19 9.78
CA MET A 22 -10.54 7.08 9.55
C MET A 22 -9.27 7.52 8.81
N PHE A 23 -9.37 8.48 7.88
CA PHE A 23 -8.27 8.87 7.01
C PHE A 23 -7.65 10.22 7.35
N SER A 24 -8.06 10.87 8.44
CA SER A 24 -7.44 12.10 8.93
C SER A 24 -5.99 11.82 9.34
N GLY A 25 -5.04 12.35 8.58
CA GLY A 25 -3.61 12.24 8.88
C GLY A 25 -3.16 13.24 9.95
N LYS A 26 -1.85 13.21 10.26
CA LYS A 26 -1.22 14.33 10.98
C LYS A 26 -1.43 15.60 10.16
N GLU A 27 -1.82 16.70 10.81
CA GLU A 27 -2.09 18.02 10.19
C GLU A 27 -3.48 18.18 9.53
N GLY A 28 -4.43 17.29 9.81
CA GLY A 28 -5.83 17.45 9.35
C GLY A 28 -6.01 17.26 7.83
N GLN A 29 -4.99 16.73 7.16
CA GLN A 29 -5.07 16.33 5.76
C GLN A 29 -5.52 14.88 5.66
N PHE A 30 -6.54 14.62 4.84
CA PHE A 30 -6.90 13.25 4.51
C PHE A 30 -5.77 12.61 3.72
N THR A 31 -5.32 11.46 4.18
CA THR A 31 -4.17 10.75 3.62
C THR A 31 -4.51 9.28 3.49
N VAL A 32 -4.18 8.69 2.35
CA VAL A 32 -4.30 7.26 2.08
C VAL A 32 -2.91 6.70 1.82
N VAL A 33 -2.65 5.46 2.25
CA VAL A 33 -1.38 4.80 1.94
C VAL A 33 -1.56 3.86 0.76
N LEU A 34 -0.58 3.93 -0.13
CA LEU A 34 -0.38 3.07 -1.28
C LEU A 34 0.72 2.06 -0.97
N GLU A 35 0.42 0.80 -1.20
CA GLU A 35 1.34 -0.33 -1.15
C GLU A 35 1.49 -0.88 -2.59
N ALA A 36 2.72 -0.94 -3.10
CA ALA A 36 2.99 -1.48 -4.43
C ALA A 36 4.19 -2.44 -4.43
N ILE A 37 4.13 -3.45 -5.29
CA ILE A 37 5.25 -4.33 -5.59
C ILE A 37 5.61 -4.15 -7.05
N ALA A 38 6.88 -3.84 -7.31
CA ALA A 38 7.41 -3.72 -8.66
C ALA A 38 8.68 -4.55 -8.83
N ASP A 39 9.00 -4.97 -10.05
CA ASP A 39 10.28 -5.61 -10.35
C ASP A 39 11.43 -4.59 -10.55
N SER A 40 12.59 -5.07 -11.01
CA SER A 40 13.77 -4.23 -11.28
C SER A 40 13.52 -3.19 -12.37
N GLU A 41 12.62 -3.48 -13.31
CA GLU A 41 12.26 -2.62 -14.43
C GLU A 41 11.05 -1.72 -14.12
N LEU A 42 10.63 -1.68 -12.84
CA LEU A 42 9.52 -0.89 -12.31
C LEU A 42 8.13 -1.31 -12.82
N TRP A 43 7.96 -2.53 -13.37
CA TRP A 43 6.63 -3.05 -13.67
C TRP A 43 5.88 -3.36 -12.38
N ILE A 44 4.73 -2.69 -12.19
CA ILE A 44 3.89 -2.87 -11.01
C ILE A 44 3.06 -4.14 -11.18
N TRP A 45 3.35 -5.15 -10.36
CA TRP A 45 2.61 -6.42 -10.34
C TRP A 45 1.38 -6.37 -9.46
N HIS A 46 1.43 -5.56 -8.42
CA HIS A 46 0.35 -5.42 -7.46
C HIS A 46 0.33 -4.01 -6.88
N LEU A 47 -0.87 -3.48 -6.72
CA LEU A 47 -1.13 -2.19 -6.11
C LEU A 47 -2.32 -2.29 -5.16
N LYS A 48 -2.15 -1.82 -3.93
CA LYS A 48 -3.24 -1.68 -2.95
C LYS A 48 -3.27 -0.27 -2.43
N ILE A 49 -4.45 0.34 -2.49
CA ILE A 49 -4.74 1.69 -2.00
C ILE A 49 -5.89 1.55 -1.02
N GLY A 50 -5.84 2.24 0.12
CA GLY A 50 -6.96 2.29 1.05
C GLY A 50 -6.60 2.12 2.52
N PHE A 51 -5.32 2.03 2.85
CA PHE A 51 -4.89 2.09 4.25
C PHE A 51 -5.00 3.53 4.77
N PRO A 52 -5.46 3.73 6.01
CA PRO A 52 -5.40 5.04 6.67
C PRO A 52 -3.99 5.62 6.66
N GLY A 53 -3.86 6.89 6.27
CA GLY A 53 -2.59 7.61 6.28
C GLY A 53 -1.96 7.81 7.66
N SER A 54 -2.68 7.49 8.73
CA SER A 54 -2.18 7.47 10.11
C SER A 54 -1.41 6.18 10.45
N LEU A 55 -1.55 5.11 9.67
CA LEU A 55 -0.84 3.86 9.89
C LEU A 55 0.64 4.00 9.54
N LYS A 56 1.50 3.47 10.42
CA LYS A 56 2.93 3.30 10.15
C LYS A 56 3.14 2.23 9.08
N GLU A 57 4.17 2.39 8.27
CA GLU A 57 4.50 1.48 7.18
C GLU A 57 4.62 0.04 7.69
N ILE A 58 5.32 -0.21 8.81
CA ILE A 58 5.47 -1.56 9.38
C ILE A 58 4.13 -2.25 9.71
N ASN A 59 3.13 -1.49 10.14
CA ASN A 59 1.80 -2.02 10.44
C ASN A 59 1.04 -2.36 9.16
N ILE A 60 1.23 -1.56 8.11
CA ILE A 60 0.69 -1.82 6.77
C ILE A 60 1.33 -3.09 6.21
N LEU A 61 2.66 -3.20 6.31
CA LEU A 61 3.37 -4.36 5.79
C LEU A 61 2.97 -5.65 6.53
N GLY A 62 2.82 -5.59 7.86
CA GLY A 62 2.42 -6.76 8.67
C GLY A 62 0.97 -7.22 8.47
N SER A 63 0.09 -6.31 8.06
CA SER A 63 -1.33 -6.59 7.75
C SER A 63 -1.59 -6.89 6.27
N SER A 64 -0.61 -6.69 5.39
CA SER A 64 -0.75 -6.95 3.97
C SER A 64 -0.79 -8.45 3.66
N THR A 65 -1.91 -8.89 3.10
CA THR A 65 -2.08 -10.22 2.52
C THR A 65 -1.14 -10.46 1.34
N THR A 66 -0.81 -9.40 0.60
CA THR A 66 0.05 -9.50 -0.59
C THR A 66 1.49 -9.78 -0.21
N ILE A 67 2.02 -9.06 0.80
CA ILE A 67 3.36 -9.34 1.33
C ILE A 67 3.41 -10.75 1.91
N ARG A 68 2.37 -11.19 2.62
CA ARG A 68 2.30 -12.59 3.08
C ARG A 68 2.35 -13.59 1.92
N GLY A 69 1.67 -13.32 0.82
CA GLY A 69 1.76 -14.15 -0.40
C GLY A 69 3.17 -14.17 -0.99
N ILE A 70 3.86 -13.03 -1.06
CA ILE A 70 5.25 -12.96 -1.50
C ILE A 70 6.18 -13.76 -0.58
N MET A 71 6.04 -13.60 0.73
CA MET A 71 6.85 -14.33 1.71
C MET A 71 6.65 -15.85 1.61
N LYS A 72 5.48 -16.30 1.15
CA LYS A 72 5.16 -17.70 0.87
C LYS A 72 5.60 -18.17 -0.52
N GLY A 73 6.12 -17.29 -1.37
CA GLY A 73 6.49 -17.60 -2.75
C GLY A 73 5.31 -17.73 -3.71
N GLU A 74 4.13 -17.23 -3.34
CA GLU A 74 2.91 -17.25 -4.18
C GLU A 74 2.90 -16.11 -5.21
N PHE A 75 3.80 -15.13 -5.08
CA PHE A 75 3.90 -13.94 -5.94
C PHE A 75 5.32 -13.75 -6.50
N PRO A 76 5.45 -13.14 -7.70
CA PRO A 76 4.38 -12.79 -8.64
C PRO A 76 3.75 -14.07 -9.18
N PRO A 77 2.46 -14.05 -9.58
CA PRO A 77 1.87 -15.20 -10.25
C PRO A 77 2.81 -15.60 -11.37
N PHE A 78 3.26 -16.86 -11.38
CA PHE A 78 4.13 -17.35 -12.44
C PHE A 78 3.47 -17.04 -13.78
N PHE A 79 4.06 -16.15 -14.55
CA PHE A 79 3.68 -15.96 -15.95
C PHE A 79 4.08 -17.25 -16.66
N LYS A 80 3.08 -18.08 -16.99
CA LYS A 80 3.22 -19.10 -18.03
C LYS A 80 3.10 -18.43 -19.39
#